data_AF-A0A836QIN6-F1
#
_entry.id   AF-A0A836QIN6-F1
#
_cell.length_a   1.000
_cell.length_b   1.000
_cell.length_c   1.000
_cell.angle_alpha   90.00
_cell.angle_beta   90.00
_cell.angle_gamma   90.00
#
_symmetry.space_group_name_H-M   'P 1'
#
loop_
_entity.id
_entity.type
_entity.pdbx_description
1 polymer ?
#
loop_
_entity_poly.entity_id
_entity_poly.type
_entity_poly.pdbx_seq_one_letter_code
_entity_poly.pdbx_strand_id
1 'polypeptide(L)'
;MPEAFVITFVAIALLVWLILRRSGDVPVDSFYDPSDGDRQPHKWGYTDTIFEFDGPRSVRVTGSRYPLAGYSMPYFVPFAEEVLGVAITPEEMMPEVPRQEPPPPRVHADFDAALRQTLNDDQVSTDDADRIVHSHGQLSVDEIYRLLYLGALGRVVDIVLYPESEQDVRHIVSTAAGHGVCLVPYGGGTNVSGALTLPQNEERPVASVDMRRMCNILSLDEENLQATIEAGISGKQLERELGARG
;
A
#
# COMPACT_ATOMS: atom_id res chain seq x y z
N MET A 1 30.76 26.73 44.82
CA MET A 1 29.60 25.81 44.73
C MET A 1 28.72 25.92 43.46
N PRO A 2 29.08 26.57 42.32
CA PRO A 2 28.28 26.46 41.09
C PRO A 2 28.77 25.41 40.06
N GLU A 3 30.08 25.16 39.96
CA GLU A 3 30.63 24.36 38.85
C GLU A 3 30.28 22.87 38.89
N ALA A 4 30.26 22.27 40.09
CA ALA A 4 29.90 20.86 40.26
C ALA A 4 28.44 20.56 39.89
N PHE A 5 27.53 21.52 40.10
CA PHE A 5 26.12 21.39 39.74
C PHE A 5 25.91 21.47 38.23
N VAL A 6 26.62 22.36 37.54
CA VAL A 6 26.55 22.50 36.07
C VAL A 6 27.07 21.24 35.39
N ILE A 7 28.20 20.70 35.85
CA ILE A 7 28.78 19.46 35.29
C ILE A 7 27.84 18.28 35.47
N THR A 8 27.22 18.16 36.65
CA THR A 8 26.27 17.07 36.95
C THR A 8 25.01 17.18 36.10
N PHE A 9 24.49 18.39 35.90
CA PHE A 9 23.30 18.61 35.06
C PHE A 9 23.56 18.31 33.58
N VAL A 10 24.72 18.73 33.05
CA VAL A 10 25.12 18.43 31.67
C VAL A 10 25.34 16.93 31.48
N ALA A 11 25.95 16.24 32.45
CA ALA A 11 26.14 14.80 32.40
C ALA A 11 24.81 14.04 32.41
N ILE A 12 23.84 14.44 33.25
CA ILE A 12 22.51 13.84 33.29
C ILE A 12 21.75 14.12 31.99
N ALA A 13 21.81 15.35 31.46
CA ALA A 13 21.16 15.69 30.20
C ALA A 13 21.75 14.90 29.02
N LEU A 14 23.07 14.71 28.96
CA LEU A 14 23.74 13.86 27.99
C LEU A 14 23.35 12.39 28.15
N LEU A 15 23.26 11.90 29.38
CA LEU A 15 22.85 10.52 29.67
C LEU A 15 21.40 10.28 29.26
N VAL A 16 20.49 11.21 29.60
CA VAL A 16 19.08 11.16 29.19
C VAL A 16 18.96 11.26 27.67
N TRP A 17 19.74 12.13 27.02
CA TRP A 17 19.80 12.19 25.56
C TRP A 17 20.33 10.90 24.92
N LEU A 18 21.37 10.29 25.49
CA LEU A 18 21.91 8.99 25.06
C LEU A 18 20.92 7.84 25.26
N ILE A 19 20.17 7.85 26.36
CA ILE A 19 19.15 6.85 26.68
C ILE A 19 17.94 7.02 25.75
N LEU A 20 17.48 8.25 25.51
CA LEU A 20 16.39 8.55 24.58
C LEU A 20 16.78 8.28 23.12
N ARG A 21 18.06 8.49 22.75
CA ARG A 21 18.59 8.14 21.42
C ARG A 21 18.67 6.63 21.21
N ARG A 22 18.79 5.84 22.28
CA ARG A 22 18.78 4.36 22.23
C ARG A 22 17.40 3.74 22.04
N SER A 23 16.32 4.54 22.00
CA SER A 23 14.96 4.04 21.73
C SER A 23 14.56 4.11 20.26
N GLY A 24 15.52 4.26 19.36
CA GLY A 24 15.32 4.17 17.91
C GLY A 24 16.44 3.36 17.28
N ASP A 25 16.50 2.07 17.59
CA ASP A 25 17.28 1.13 16.76
C ASP A 25 16.58 1.06 15.39
N VAL A 26 16.92 2.00 14.50
CA VAL A 26 16.81 1.75 13.07
C VAL A 26 17.85 0.67 12.79
N PRO A 27 17.46 -0.51 12.30
CA PRO A 27 18.42 -1.55 11.96
C PRO A 27 19.48 -0.95 11.03
N VAL A 28 20.75 -1.18 11.35
CA VAL A 28 21.94 -0.60 10.69
C VAL A 28 21.99 -0.92 9.18
N ASP A 29 21.13 -1.83 8.70
CA ASP A 29 21.05 -2.28 7.30
C ASP A 29 19.84 -1.72 6.51
N SER A 30 18.98 -0.86 7.10
CA SER A 30 17.82 -0.32 6.38
C SER A 30 18.13 1.00 5.68
N PHE A 31 18.20 0.99 4.35
CA PHE A 31 18.40 2.19 3.51
C PHE A 31 17.20 3.14 3.44
N TYR A 32 16.12 2.86 4.17
CA TYR A 32 14.90 3.67 4.26
C TYR A 32 14.21 3.44 5.62
N ASP A 33 13.28 4.30 6.00
CA ASP A 33 12.47 4.17 7.22
C ASP A 33 11.41 3.07 7.05
N PRO A 34 11.52 1.95 7.79
CA PRO A 34 10.57 0.86 7.76
C PRO A 34 9.36 1.11 8.68
N SER A 35 9.14 2.32 9.18
CA SER A 35 7.91 2.67 9.89
C SER A 35 6.69 2.49 8.98
N ASP A 36 5.56 2.11 9.56
CA ASP A 36 4.29 2.11 8.84
C ASP A 36 3.83 3.55 8.59
N GLY A 37 2.93 3.73 7.63
CA GLY A 37 2.49 5.06 7.21
C GLY A 37 1.36 5.00 6.20
N ASP A 38 0.69 6.13 6.02
CA ASP A 38 -0.45 6.23 5.11
C ASP A 38 0.00 6.04 3.67
N ARG A 39 -0.69 5.15 2.96
CA ARG A 39 -0.41 4.86 1.56
C ARG A 39 -1.29 5.68 0.64
N GLN A 40 -0.75 6.01 -0.52
CA GLN A 40 -1.53 6.55 -1.61
C GLN A 40 -2.56 5.50 -2.07
N PRO A 41 -3.87 5.80 -2.08
CA PRO A 41 -4.87 4.82 -2.49
C PRO A 41 -4.81 4.51 -4.00
N HIS A 42 -4.42 5.48 -4.82
CA HIS A 42 -4.41 5.36 -6.29
C HIS A 42 -3.12 5.87 -6.95
N LYS A 43 -2.07 6.07 -6.15
CA LYS A 43 -0.73 6.42 -6.63
C LYS A 43 0.28 5.49 -5.99
N TRP A 44 1.52 5.61 -6.41
CA TRP A 44 2.59 4.85 -5.82
C TRP A 44 2.97 5.34 -4.42
N GLY A 45 3.23 4.41 -3.51
CA GLY A 45 3.95 4.66 -2.26
C GLY A 45 3.14 5.34 -1.15
N TYR A 46 3.82 6.15 -0.35
CA TYR A 46 3.30 6.79 0.85
C TYR A 46 2.81 8.21 0.57
N THR A 47 1.82 8.67 1.34
CA THR A 47 1.27 10.03 1.20
C THR A 47 2.28 11.13 1.55
N ASP A 48 3.25 10.80 2.40
CA ASP A 48 4.36 11.68 2.83
C ASP A 48 5.51 11.76 1.82
N THR A 49 5.53 10.93 0.78
CA THR A 49 6.66 10.77 -0.15
C THR A 49 6.23 11.07 -1.58
N ILE A 50 6.40 12.32 -2.01
CA ILE A 50 6.15 12.78 -3.38
C ILE A 50 7.31 13.63 -3.89
N PHE A 51 7.43 13.74 -5.21
CA PHE A 51 8.21 14.82 -5.80
C PHE A 51 7.40 16.11 -5.78
N GLU A 52 8.02 17.19 -5.35
CA GLU A 52 7.48 18.54 -5.48
C GLU A 52 8.53 19.50 -6.02
N PHE A 53 8.07 20.57 -6.66
CA PHE A 53 8.95 21.68 -7.06
C PHE A 53 9.35 22.49 -5.83
N ASP A 54 10.65 22.69 -5.65
CA ASP A 54 11.24 23.59 -4.62
C ASP A 54 11.93 24.81 -5.26
N GLY A 55 11.76 24.97 -6.57
CA GLY A 55 12.22 26.08 -7.39
C GLY A 55 11.73 25.91 -8.84
N PRO A 56 12.02 26.87 -9.74
CA PRO A 56 11.48 26.85 -11.11
C PRO A 56 11.90 25.64 -11.95
N ARG A 57 13.06 25.05 -11.63
CA ARG A 57 13.66 23.92 -12.35
C ARG A 57 14.30 22.90 -11.41
N SER A 58 13.89 22.92 -10.15
CA SER A 58 14.38 22.02 -9.11
C SER A 58 13.21 21.33 -8.44
N VAL A 59 13.45 20.08 -8.05
CA VAL A 59 12.49 19.29 -7.30
C VAL A 59 13.17 18.67 -6.08
N ARG A 60 12.37 18.30 -5.09
CA ARG A 60 12.79 17.51 -3.94
C ARG A 60 11.78 16.39 -3.69
N VAL A 61 12.21 15.34 -2.99
CA VAL A 61 11.29 14.36 -2.41
C VAL A 61 10.86 14.84 -1.03
N THR A 62 9.56 14.74 -0.71
CA THR A 62 9.01 15.11 0.60
C THR A 62 9.22 14.03 1.66
N GLY A 63 8.91 14.37 2.92
CA GLY A 63 8.98 13.44 4.04
C GLY A 63 10.41 13.18 4.53
N SER A 64 10.60 12.06 5.21
CA SER A 64 11.90 11.62 5.77
C SER A 64 12.15 10.13 5.58
N ARG A 65 11.32 9.46 4.77
CA ARG A 65 11.33 8.00 4.64
C ARG A 65 12.55 7.48 3.89
N TYR A 66 13.05 8.26 2.93
CA TYR A 66 14.18 7.87 2.10
C TYR A 66 15.34 8.84 2.30
N PRO A 67 16.60 8.40 2.16
CA PRO A 67 17.78 9.27 2.28
C PRO A 67 17.77 10.47 1.31
N LEU A 68 17.07 10.35 0.18
CA LEU A 68 16.90 11.41 -0.81
C LEU A 68 15.90 12.50 -0.35
N ALA A 69 15.08 12.23 0.66
CA ALA A 69 14.04 13.15 1.08
C ALA A 69 14.64 14.46 1.63
N GLY A 70 14.07 15.60 1.20
CA GLY A 70 14.55 16.93 1.51
C GLY A 70 15.75 17.41 0.69
N TYR A 71 16.40 16.56 -0.10
CA TYR A 71 17.50 16.97 -0.97
C TYR A 71 16.97 17.68 -2.23
N SER A 72 17.41 18.92 -2.45
CA SER A 72 17.08 19.68 -3.66
C SER A 72 17.86 19.16 -4.86
N MET A 73 17.16 18.83 -5.94
CA MET A 73 17.73 18.24 -7.16
C MET A 73 17.61 19.22 -8.34
N PRO A 74 18.51 20.22 -8.46
CA PRO A 74 18.43 21.25 -9.50
C PRO A 74 18.72 20.75 -10.92
N TYR A 75 19.31 19.56 -11.06
CA TYR A 75 19.65 18.97 -12.36
C TYR A 75 18.64 17.91 -12.82
N PHE A 76 17.67 17.53 -11.98
CA PHE A 76 16.71 16.49 -12.33
C PHE A 76 15.73 16.92 -13.43
N VAL A 77 15.12 18.10 -13.30
CA VAL A 77 14.22 18.64 -14.34
C VAL A 77 14.97 18.89 -15.65
N PRO A 78 16.14 19.58 -15.68
CA PRO A 78 16.93 19.71 -16.92
C PRO A 78 17.25 18.37 -17.60
N PHE A 79 17.63 17.37 -16.82
CA PHE A 79 17.90 16.03 -17.34
C PHE A 79 16.63 15.39 -17.94
N ALA A 80 15.49 15.49 -17.26
CA ALA A 80 14.23 14.94 -17.74
C ALA A 80 13.77 15.62 -19.05
N GLU A 81 13.88 16.95 -19.15
CA GLU A 81 13.55 17.68 -20.37
C GLU A 81 14.48 17.31 -21.54
N GLU A 82 15.78 17.12 -21.28
CA GLU A 82 16.74 16.66 -22.29
C GLU A 82 16.37 15.27 -22.84
N VAL A 83 16.01 14.34 -21.95
CA VAL A 83 15.65 12.96 -22.32
C VAL A 83 14.30 12.89 -23.03
N LEU A 84 13.31 13.63 -22.56
CA LEU A 84 11.92 13.54 -23.04
C LEU A 84 11.63 14.51 -24.20
N GLY A 85 12.43 15.56 -24.38
CA GLY A 85 12.24 16.57 -25.42
C GLY A 85 11.03 17.48 -25.18
N VAL A 86 10.54 17.56 -23.95
CA VAL A 86 9.39 18.39 -23.54
C VAL A 86 9.79 19.29 -22.37
N ALA A 87 9.23 20.49 -22.31
CA ALA A 87 9.37 21.34 -21.13
C ALA A 87 8.59 20.74 -19.95
N ILE A 88 9.13 20.90 -18.75
CA ILE A 88 8.50 20.46 -17.51
C ILE A 88 8.50 21.63 -16.55
N THR A 89 7.35 22.30 -16.44
CA THR A 89 7.17 23.41 -15.49
C THR A 89 6.01 23.13 -14.54
N PRO A 90 5.99 23.76 -13.35
CA PRO A 90 4.88 23.62 -12.40
C PRO A 90 3.51 23.95 -13.01
N GLU A 91 3.46 24.92 -13.93
CA GLU A 91 2.24 25.42 -14.55
C GLU A 91 1.66 24.47 -15.61
N GLU A 92 2.51 23.63 -16.21
CA GLU A 92 2.13 22.65 -17.25
C GLU A 92 1.71 21.29 -16.66
N MET A 93 1.79 21.13 -15.34
CA MET A 93 1.36 19.91 -14.66
C MET A 93 -0.15 19.69 -14.83
N MET A 94 -0.53 18.53 -15.38
CA MET A 94 -1.94 18.18 -15.54
C MET A 94 -2.63 18.04 -14.18
N PRO A 95 -3.74 18.75 -13.93
CA PRO A 95 -4.49 18.58 -12.70
C PRO A 95 -5.19 17.21 -12.69
N GLU A 96 -5.28 16.62 -11.51
CA GLU A 96 -6.08 15.43 -11.29
C GLU A 96 -7.58 15.75 -11.42
N VAL A 97 -8.31 14.84 -12.04
CA VAL A 97 -9.76 14.92 -12.21
C VAL A 97 -10.43 14.24 -11.01
N PRO A 98 -11.51 14.83 -10.45
CA PRO A 98 -12.30 14.17 -9.42
C PRO A 98 -12.77 12.79 -9.88
N ARG A 99 -12.63 11.79 -9.00
CA ARG A 99 -13.10 10.44 -9.28
C ARG A 99 -14.62 10.42 -9.40
N GLN A 100 -15.11 9.68 -10.38
CA GLN A 100 -16.53 9.39 -10.55
C GLN A 100 -16.93 8.31 -9.54
N GLU A 101 -18.16 8.40 -9.05
CA GLU A 101 -18.74 7.33 -8.23
C GLU A 101 -18.85 6.05 -9.07
N PRO A 102 -18.43 4.89 -8.54
CA PRO A 102 -18.56 3.64 -9.26
C PRO A 102 -20.05 3.24 -9.32
N PRO A 103 -20.44 2.39 -10.29
CA PRO A 103 -21.80 1.88 -10.31
C PRO A 103 -22.12 1.11 -9.01
N PRO A 104 -23.40 1.03 -8.61
CA PRO A 104 -23.81 0.26 -7.45
C PRO A 104 -23.32 -1.20 -7.52
N PRO A 105 -22.93 -1.79 -6.39
CA PRO A 105 -22.40 -3.15 -6.35
C PRO A 105 -23.48 -4.17 -6.75
N ARG A 106 -23.13 -5.14 -7.61
CA ARG A 106 -24.03 -6.21 -8.04
C ARG A 106 -24.04 -7.40 -7.07
N VAL A 107 -24.29 -7.15 -5.79
CA VAL A 107 -24.26 -8.21 -4.76
C VAL A 107 -25.66 -8.80 -4.56
N HIS A 108 -25.79 -10.11 -4.72
CA HIS A 108 -27.04 -10.83 -4.45
C HIS A 108 -27.22 -11.03 -2.93
N ALA A 109 -28.44 -10.83 -2.42
CA ALA A 109 -28.74 -10.98 -1.00
C ALA A 109 -28.41 -12.38 -0.46
N ASP A 110 -28.68 -13.43 -1.26
CA ASP A 110 -28.37 -14.81 -0.88
C ASP A 110 -26.86 -15.06 -0.75
N PHE A 111 -26.06 -14.45 -1.62
CA PHE A 111 -24.61 -14.55 -1.58
C PHE A 111 -24.03 -13.83 -0.36
N ASP A 112 -24.48 -12.61 -0.07
CA ASP A 112 -24.07 -11.87 1.13
C ASP A 112 -24.46 -12.62 2.41
N ALA A 113 -25.70 -13.13 2.49
CA ALA A 113 -26.17 -13.94 3.61
C ALA A 113 -25.34 -15.22 3.79
N ALA A 114 -24.94 -15.89 2.70
CA ALA A 114 -24.10 -17.08 2.75
C ALA A 114 -22.68 -16.77 3.23
N LEU A 115 -22.08 -15.66 2.78
CA LEU A 115 -20.77 -15.21 3.27
C LEU A 115 -20.78 -14.95 4.78
N ARG A 116 -21.80 -14.25 5.28
CA ARG A 116 -21.96 -13.89 6.70
C ARG A 116 -22.25 -15.06 7.64
N GLN A 117 -22.42 -16.29 7.12
CA GLN A 117 -22.47 -17.49 7.97
C GLN A 117 -21.12 -17.82 8.61
N THR A 118 -20.01 -17.34 8.03
CA THR A 118 -18.65 -17.60 8.52
C THR A 118 -17.84 -16.32 8.65
N LEU A 119 -17.97 -15.38 7.70
CA LEU A 119 -17.26 -14.11 7.75
C LEU A 119 -17.94 -13.13 8.71
N ASN A 120 -17.13 -12.39 9.45
CA ASN A 120 -17.60 -11.27 10.26
C ASN A 120 -17.95 -10.05 9.39
N ASP A 121 -18.71 -9.11 9.95
CA ASP A 121 -19.18 -7.93 9.21
C ASP A 121 -18.05 -7.06 8.65
N ASP A 122 -16.91 -6.98 9.34
CA ASP A 122 -15.74 -6.20 8.92
C ASP A 122 -14.87 -6.92 7.87
N GLN A 123 -15.16 -8.19 7.57
CA GLN A 123 -14.50 -8.97 6.53
C GLN A 123 -15.19 -8.84 5.16
N VAL A 124 -16.31 -8.11 5.08
CA VAL A 124 -17.12 -7.95 3.86
C VAL A 124 -17.41 -6.47 3.64
N SER A 125 -16.89 -5.90 2.55
CA SER A 125 -17.07 -4.49 2.21
C SER A 125 -17.68 -4.31 0.82
N THR A 126 -18.67 -3.43 0.75
CA THR A 126 -19.24 -2.93 -0.50
C THR A 126 -18.99 -1.43 -0.68
N ASP A 127 -18.09 -0.86 0.12
CA ASP A 127 -17.79 0.57 0.10
C ASP A 127 -17.08 0.94 -1.20
N ASP A 128 -17.47 2.07 -1.80
CA ASP A 128 -16.95 2.49 -3.10
C ASP A 128 -15.43 2.74 -3.08
N ALA A 129 -14.90 3.25 -1.98
CA ALA A 129 -13.47 3.47 -1.81
C ALA A 129 -12.69 2.15 -1.87
N ASP A 130 -13.14 1.14 -1.12
CA ASP A 130 -12.53 -0.19 -1.11
C ASP A 130 -12.63 -0.82 -2.49
N ARG A 131 -13.81 -0.79 -3.09
CA ARG A 131 -14.04 -1.37 -4.42
C ARG A 131 -13.12 -0.76 -5.47
N ILE A 132 -12.96 0.57 -5.49
CA ILE A 132 -12.06 1.23 -6.45
C ILE A 132 -10.61 0.81 -6.23
N VAL A 133 -10.10 0.88 -4.99
CA VAL A 133 -8.71 0.50 -4.67
C VAL A 133 -8.40 -0.94 -5.11
N HIS A 134 -9.36 -1.84 -4.95
CA HIS A 134 -9.20 -3.26 -5.29
C HIS A 134 -9.50 -3.59 -6.75
N SER A 135 -9.68 -2.58 -7.62
CA SER A 135 -9.99 -2.76 -9.05
C SER A 135 -8.84 -2.33 -9.98
N HIS A 136 -7.66 -2.07 -9.43
CA HIS A 136 -6.49 -1.70 -10.23
C HIS A 136 -5.17 -2.10 -9.57
N GLY A 137 -4.14 -2.26 -10.40
CA GLY A 137 -2.75 -2.27 -9.99
C GLY A 137 -2.07 -0.91 -10.10
N GLN A 138 -0.85 -0.94 -10.62
CA GLN A 138 0.00 0.21 -10.89
C GLN A 138 0.32 0.31 -12.39
N LEU A 139 -0.51 -0.26 -13.28
CA LEU A 139 -0.32 -0.13 -14.72
C LEU A 139 -0.56 1.32 -15.14
N SER A 140 0.49 2.00 -15.61
CA SER A 140 0.47 3.45 -15.77
C SER A 140 -0.60 3.96 -16.74
N VAL A 141 -0.67 3.40 -17.96
CA VAL A 141 -1.48 3.96 -19.05
C VAL A 141 -2.96 3.60 -18.98
N ASP A 142 -3.31 2.42 -18.46
CA ASP A 142 -4.70 1.93 -18.46
C ASP A 142 -5.35 1.97 -17.08
N GLU A 143 -4.59 1.96 -15.99
CA GLU A 143 -5.17 2.00 -14.64
C GLU A 143 -4.96 3.37 -14.02
N ILE A 144 -3.70 3.76 -13.78
CA ILE A 144 -3.37 4.98 -13.05
C ILE A 144 -3.79 6.22 -13.84
N TYR A 145 -3.51 6.28 -15.14
CA TYR A 145 -3.92 7.40 -15.98
C TYR A 145 -5.43 7.59 -15.99
N ARG A 146 -6.20 6.49 -16.08
CA ARG A 146 -7.66 6.56 -16.05
C ARG A 146 -8.17 7.10 -14.73
N LEU A 147 -7.63 6.63 -13.62
CA LEU A 147 -8.03 7.07 -12.27
C LEU A 147 -7.71 8.54 -12.02
N LEU A 148 -6.52 8.98 -12.41
CA LEU A 148 -6.05 10.33 -12.13
C LEU A 148 -6.60 11.38 -13.11
N TYR A 149 -6.82 11.01 -14.38
CA TYR A 149 -7.09 12.00 -15.44
C TYR A 149 -8.38 11.77 -16.22
N LEU A 150 -8.98 10.56 -16.16
CA LEU A 150 -10.30 10.29 -16.78
C LEU A 150 -11.41 10.10 -15.74
N GLY A 151 -11.04 9.99 -14.46
CA GLY A 151 -11.94 9.90 -13.32
C GLY A 151 -12.61 8.54 -13.12
N ALA A 152 -12.42 7.54 -14.01
CA ALA A 152 -13.11 6.25 -13.90
C ALA A 152 -12.36 5.07 -14.53
N LEU A 153 -12.40 3.94 -13.83
CA LEU A 153 -12.00 2.63 -14.36
C LEU A 153 -13.08 2.07 -15.31
N GLY A 154 -12.70 1.12 -16.17
CA GLY A 154 -13.66 0.48 -17.08
C GLY A 154 -14.67 -0.41 -16.35
N ARG A 155 -14.24 -1.12 -15.31
CA ARG A 155 -15.06 -1.98 -14.45
C ARG A 155 -14.44 -1.98 -13.05
N VAL A 156 -15.29 -2.04 -12.04
CA VAL A 156 -14.92 -2.05 -10.62
C VAL A 156 -15.53 -3.31 -10.00
N VAL A 157 -14.83 -3.92 -9.03
CA VAL A 157 -15.36 -5.05 -8.26
C VAL A 157 -16.66 -4.68 -7.56
N ASP A 158 -17.51 -5.66 -7.32
CA ASP A 158 -18.80 -5.47 -6.67
C ASP A 158 -18.68 -5.62 -5.14
N ILE A 159 -17.71 -6.38 -4.65
CA ILE A 159 -17.50 -6.62 -3.21
C ILE A 159 -16.02 -6.89 -2.93
N VAL A 160 -15.57 -6.55 -1.73
CA VAL A 160 -14.22 -6.86 -1.23
C VAL A 160 -14.36 -7.77 -0.01
N LEU A 161 -13.59 -8.85 0.00
CA LEU A 161 -13.60 -9.87 1.04
C LEU A 161 -12.21 -9.94 1.68
N TYR A 162 -12.16 -9.91 3.01
CA TYR A 162 -10.92 -9.92 3.78
C TYR A 162 -10.83 -11.19 4.64
N PRO A 163 -10.43 -12.35 4.06
CA PRO A 163 -10.24 -13.57 4.83
C PRO A 163 -9.14 -13.39 5.88
N GLU A 164 -9.31 -14.05 7.02
CA GLU A 164 -8.34 -14.07 8.13
C GLU A 164 -7.84 -15.49 8.42
N SER A 165 -8.32 -16.49 7.68
CA SER A 165 -7.92 -17.89 7.83
C SER A 165 -8.09 -18.70 6.55
N GLU A 166 -7.44 -19.87 6.48
CA GLU A 166 -7.67 -20.84 5.40
C GLU A 166 -9.14 -21.28 5.32
N GLN A 167 -9.83 -21.35 6.48
CA GLN A 167 -11.24 -21.72 6.53
C GLN A 167 -12.12 -20.66 5.88
N ASP A 168 -11.80 -19.37 6.08
CA ASP A 168 -12.48 -18.26 5.42
C ASP A 168 -12.33 -18.35 3.91
N VAL A 169 -11.11 -18.60 3.42
CA VAL A 169 -10.86 -18.75 1.97
C VAL A 169 -11.65 -19.94 1.40
N ARG A 170 -11.65 -21.09 2.08
CA ARG A 170 -12.43 -22.26 1.68
C ARG A 170 -13.92 -21.94 1.58
N HIS A 171 -14.45 -21.18 2.55
CA HIS A 171 -15.84 -20.74 2.56
C HIS A 171 -16.15 -19.74 1.44
N ILE A 172 -15.27 -18.77 1.19
CA ILE A 172 -15.41 -17.80 0.09
C ILE A 172 -15.45 -18.52 -1.26
N VAL A 173 -14.51 -19.45 -1.50
CA VAL A 173 -14.42 -20.19 -2.76
C VAL A 173 -15.66 -21.06 -2.98
N SER A 174 -16.11 -21.81 -1.98
CA SER A 174 -17.30 -22.66 -2.09
C SER A 174 -18.57 -21.84 -2.30
N THR A 175 -18.72 -20.73 -1.58
CA THR A 175 -19.87 -19.83 -1.70
C THR A 175 -19.91 -19.15 -3.07
N ALA A 176 -18.77 -18.66 -3.56
CA ALA A 176 -18.67 -18.05 -4.89
C ALA A 176 -18.98 -19.05 -6.01
N ALA A 177 -18.50 -20.30 -5.89
CA ALA A 177 -18.81 -21.36 -6.84
C ALA A 177 -20.31 -21.68 -6.89
N GLY A 178 -20.99 -21.69 -5.73
CA GLY A 178 -22.43 -21.94 -5.64
C GLY A 178 -23.32 -20.81 -6.19
N HIS A 179 -22.84 -19.57 -6.17
CA HIS A 179 -23.60 -18.38 -6.56
C HIS A 179 -23.16 -17.74 -7.88
N GLY A 180 -22.16 -18.32 -8.56
CA GLY A 180 -21.67 -17.81 -9.84
C GLY A 180 -20.92 -16.47 -9.73
N VAL A 181 -20.14 -16.28 -8.67
CA VAL A 181 -19.33 -15.07 -8.44
C VAL A 181 -17.90 -15.29 -8.96
N CYS A 182 -17.35 -14.29 -9.67
CA CYS A 182 -15.95 -14.29 -10.08
C CYS A 182 -15.07 -13.82 -8.93
N LEU A 183 -13.99 -14.56 -8.64
CA LEU A 183 -13.02 -14.19 -7.61
C LEU A 183 -11.75 -13.64 -8.24
N VAL A 184 -11.27 -12.51 -7.73
CA VAL A 184 -9.97 -11.91 -8.08
C VAL A 184 -9.12 -11.83 -6.81
N PRO A 185 -8.05 -12.62 -6.68
CA PRO A 185 -7.18 -12.54 -5.51
C PRO A 185 -6.39 -11.22 -5.55
N TYR A 186 -6.31 -10.58 -4.39
CA TYR A 186 -5.64 -9.30 -4.20
C TYR A 186 -4.63 -9.40 -3.05
N GLY A 187 -3.46 -8.81 -3.25
CA GLY A 187 -2.39 -8.72 -2.25
C GLY A 187 -1.99 -7.26 -2.03
N GLY A 188 -0.82 -6.86 -2.51
CA GLY A 188 -0.36 -5.48 -2.37
C GLY A 188 -0.93 -4.47 -3.37
N GLY A 189 -1.66 -4.90 -4.40
CA GLY A 189 -2.11 -4.02 -5.49
C GLY A 189 -0.99 -3.46 -6.37
N THR A 190 0.20 -4.07 -6.34
CA THR A 190 1.43 -3.53 -6.97
C THR A 190 1.71 -4.10 -8.37
N ASN A 191 0.76 -4.83 -8.97
CA ASN A 191 0.97 -5.41 -10.30
C ASN A 191 1.10 -4.32 -11.37
N VAL A 192 1.88 -4.57 -12.42
CA VAL A 192 2.07 -3.65 -13.57
C VAL A 192 1.69 -4.32 -14.90
N SER A 193 0.94 -5.41 -14.83
CA SER A 193 0.53 -6.21 -15.99
C SER A 193 -0.96 -6.08 -16.32
N GLY A 194 -1.71 -5.31 -15.53
CA GLY A 194 -3.18 -5.25 -15.62
C GLY A 194 -3.84 -6.52 -15.08
N ALA A 195 -3.17 -7.27 -14.20
CA ALA A 195 -3.70 -8.52 -13.66
C ALA A 195 -4.95 -8.34 -12.78
N LEU A 196 -5.18 -7.12 -12.28
CA LEU A 196 -6.38 -6.74 -11.53
C LEU A 196 -7.41 -6.00 -12.41
N THR A 197 -7.08 -5.72 -13.68
CA THR A 197 -8.02 -5.11 -14.61
C THR A 197 -9.13 -6.10 -14.94
N LEU A 198 -10.37 -5.70 -14.69
CA LEU A 198 -11.54 -6.57 -14.87
C LEU A 198 -12.03 -6.56 -16.32
N PRO A 199 -12.35 -7.72 -16.92
CA PRO A 199 -12.96 -7.78 -18.24
C PRO A 199 -14.31 -7.04 -18.26
N GLN A 200 -14.50 -6.14 -19.22
CA GLN A 200 -15.73 -5.33 -19.32
C GLN A 200 -16.98 -6.17 -19.65
N ASN A 201 -16.78 -7.32 -20.29
CA ASN A 201 -17.82 -8.28 -20.64
C ASN A 201 -18.07 -9.33 -19.54
N GLU A 202 -17.44 -9.22 -18.37
CA GLU A 202 -17.79 -10.05 -17.22
C GLU A 202 -19.14 -9.58 -16.64
N GLU A 203 -20.17 -10.40 -16.84
CA GLU A 203 -21.53 -10.11 -16.39
C GLU A 203 -21.76 -10.52 -14.93
N ARG A 204 -20.98 -11.50 -14.43
CA ARG A 204 -21.10 -12.00 -13.06
C ARG A 204 -20.70 -10.92 -12.04
N PRO A 205 -21.21 -11.00 -10.81
CA PRO A 205 -20.62 -10.27 -9.70
C PRO A 205 -19.14 -10.63 -9.55
N VAL A 206 -18.29 -9.63 -9.29
CA VAL A 206 -16.85 -9.83 -9.06
C VAL A 206 -16.50 -9.48 -7.63
N ALA A 207 -15.87 -10.42 -6.92
CA ALA A 207 -15.34 -10.21 -5.58
C ALA A 207 -13.81 -10.13 -5.62
N SER A 208 -13.26 -9.04 -5.08
CA SER A 208 -11.83 -9.01 -4.73
C SER A 208 -11.63 -9.75 -3.42
N VAL A 209 -10.70 -10.70 -3.38
CA VAL A 209 -10.32 -11.41 -2.16
C VAL A 209 -8.98 -10.87 -1.69
N ASP A 210 -9.03 -9.93 -0.75
CA ASP A 210 -7.85 -9.27 -0.20
C ASP A 210 -7.20 -10.13 0.89
N MET A 211 -6.10 -10.76 0.52
CA MET A 211 -5.39 -11.70 1.36
C MET A 211 -4.61 -11.04 2.49
N ARG A 212 -4.48 -9.70 2.52
CA ARG A 212 -3.56 -8.97 3.41
C ARG A 212 -3.80 -9.20 4.92
N ARG A 213 -4.99 -9.65 5.34
CA ARG A 213 -5.24 -9.99 6.75
C ARG A 213 -4.69 -11.36 7.15
N MET A 214 -4.49 -12.28 6.20
CA MET A 214 -3.76 -13.53 6.39
C MET A 214 -2.25 -13.27 6.26
N CYS A 215 -1.64 -12.69 7.30
CA CYS A 215 -0.27 -12.17 7.27
C CYS A 215 0.66 -12.74 8.35
N ASN A 216 0.36 -13.91 8.92
CA ASN A 216 1.14 -14.50 10.00
C ASN A 216 2.23 -15.47 9.52
N ILE A 217 3.34 -15.54 10.26
CA ILE A 217 4.30 -16.65 10.17
C ILE A 217 3.78 -17.81 11.04
N LEU A 218 3.41 -18.93 10.41
CA LEU A 218 2.79 -20.09 11.06
C LEU A 218 3.82 -21.02 11.70
N SER A 219 4.96 -21.24 11.04
CA SER A 219 6.06 -22.06 11.57
C SER A 219 7.40 -21.67 10.98
N LEU A 220 8.46 -21.93 11.76
CA LEU A 220 9.86 -21.78 11.35
C LEU A 220 10.59 -23.09 11.64
N ASP A 221 11.29 -23.60 10.63
CA ASP A 221 12.20 -24.72 10.70
C ASP A 221 13.62 -24.17 10.52
N GLU A 222 14.27 -23.87 11.63
CA GLU A 222 15.61 -23.27 11.67
C GLU A 222 16.71 -24.25 11.21
N GLU A 223 16.48 -25.56 11.36
CA GLU A 223 17.44 -26.58 10.90
C GLU A 223 17.48 -26.64 9.37
N ASN A 224 16.30 -26.54 8.73
CA ASN A 224 16.17 -26.62 7.28
C ASN A 224 16.09 -25.24 6.58
N LEU A 225 16.13 -24.15 7.34
CA LEU A 225 15.98 -22.77 6.85
C LEU A 225 14.66 -22.56 6.08
N GLN A 226 13.55 -23.03 6.64
CA GLN A 226 12.21 -22.92 6.01
C GLN A 226 11.22 -22.20 6.93
N ALA A 227 10.27 -21.50 6.30
CA ALA A 227 9.17 -20.84 6.99
C ALA A 227 7.85 -21.18 6.30
N THR A 228 6.83 -21.49 7.10
CA THR A 228 5.44 -21.58 6.61
C THR A 228 4.76 -20.27 6.96
N ILE A 229 4.26 -19.55 5.95
CA ILE A 229 3.78 -18.18 6.09
C ILE A 229 2.47 -18.04 5.34
N GLU A 230 1.55 -17.26 5.89
CA GLU A 230 0.32 -16.90 5.20
C GLU A 230 0.59 -15.95 4.01
N ALA A 231 -0.18 -16.12 2.94
CA ALA A 231 0.12 -15.53 1.64
C ALA A 231 -0.03 -13.99 1.57
N GLY A 232 -0.69 -13.38 2.55
CA GLY A 232 -0.97 -11.93 2.58
C GLY A 232 0.14 -11.09 3.20
N ILE A 233 1.16 -11.69 3.81
CA ILE A 233 2.23 -10.93 4.47
C ILE A 233 2.97 -10.05 3.44
N SER A 234 3.22 -8.79 3.80
CA SER A 234 4.07 -7.94 2.97
C SER A 234 5.54 -8.30 3.17
N GLY A 235 6.38 -8.16 2.13
CA GLY A 235 7.82 -8.43 2.27
C GLY A 235 8.47 -7.62 3.39
N LYS A 236 8.09 -6.35 3.54
CA LYS A 236 8.54 -5.49 4.64
C LYS A 236 8.19 -6.06 6.03
N GLN A 237 6.95 -6.53 6.21
CA GLN A 237 6.52 -7.13 7.48
C GLN A 237 7.23 -8.45 7.73
N LEU A 238 7.37 -9.28 6.70
CA LEU A 238 8.06 -10.56 6.79
C LEU A 238 9.50 -10.39 7.24
N GLU A 239 10.28 -9.52 6.59
CA GLU A 239 11.67 -9.25 6.96
C GLU A 239 11.79 -8.73 8.40
N ARG A 240 10.87 -7.86 8.82
CA ARG A 240 10.82 -7.34 10.20
C ARG A 240 10.56 -8.45 11.21
N GLU A 241 9.61 -9.35 10.93
CA GLU A 241 9.25 -10.44 11.84
C GLU A 241 10.30 -11.55 11.89
N LEU A 242 10.93 -11.87 10.76
CA LEU A 242 12.04 -12.82 10.69
C LEU A 242 13.30 -12.26 11.35
N GLY A 243 13.69 -11.02 11.03
CA GLY A 243 14.88 -10.39 11.60
C GLY A 243 14.81 -10.22 13.13
N ALA A 244 13.60 -10.17 13.70
CA ALA A 244 13.41 -10.20 15.16
C ALA A 244 13.71 -11.57 15.79
N ARG A 245 13.81 -12.63 14.99
CA ARG A 245 14.04 -14.04 15.39
C ARG A 245 15.44 -14.55 15.05
N GLY A 246 16.25 -13.78 14.33
CA GLY A 246 17.63 -14.11 13.95
C GLY A 246 17.78 -14.34 12.45
#